data_AF-A0A5N5SME6-F1
#
_entry.id   AF-A0A5N5SME6-F1
#
_cell.length_a   1.000
_cell.length_b   1.000
_cell.length_c   1.000
_cell.angle_alpha   90.00
_cell.angle_beta   90.00
_cell.angle_gamma   90.00
#
_symmetry.space_group_name_H-M   'P 1'
#
loop_
_entity.id
_entity.type
_entity.pdbx_description
1 polymer ?
#
loop_
_entity_poly.entity_id
_entity_poly.type
_entity_poly.pdbx_seq_one_letter_code
_entity_poly.pdbx_strand_id
1 'polypeptide(L)'
;TGKRLTTYGKSVNTWVHHGSVGYVSLKHEKGLGIEIEKRPLYTSGTNPFVTIFSIWLDHGVRPMDAFYAYAILPDQTFKETRTFSSNPTINVLHVENPIHAVCSTKH
;
A
#
# COMPACT_ATOMS: atom_id res chain seq x y z
N THR A 1 -18.04 13.16 -4.75
CA THR A 1 -17.71 13.04 -3.32
C THR A 1 -16.86 11.80 -3.15
N GLY A 2 -15.54 11.94 -2.99
CA GLY A 2 -14.64 10.81 -2.72
C GLY A 2 -14.83 10.30 -1.30
N LYS A 3 -14.72 8.98 -1.09
CA LYS A 3 -14.72 8.40 0.25
C LYS A 3 -13.27 8.21 0.68
N ARG A 4 -12.76 9.14 1.49
CA ARG A 4 -11.45 9.03 2.12
C ARG A 4 -11.56 8.19 3.38
N LEU A 5 -10.82 7.08 3.44
CA LEU A 5 -10.69 6.26 4.64
C LEU A 5 -9.25 6.40 5.11
N THR A 6 -9.06 7.14 6.20
CA THR A 6 -7.75 7.26 6.84
C THR A 6 -7.76 6.43 8.12
N THR A 7 -7.01 5.34 8.12
CA THR A 7 -6.80 4.52 9.32
C THR A 7 -5.46 4.90 9.93
N TYR A 8 -5.49 5.67 11.01
CA TYR A 8 -4.33 5.87 11.86
C TYR A 8 -4.32 4.76 12.92
N GLY A 9 -3.42 3.80 12.78
CA GLY A 9 -3.31 2.70 13.73
C GLY A 9 -1.96 2.01 13.62
N LYS A 10 -1.40 1.67 14.78
CA LYS A 10 -0.19 0.85 14.96
C LYS A 10 -0.54 -0.62 14.68
N SER A 11 -1.05 -0.90 13.48
CA SER A 11 -1.50 -2.23 13.06
C SER A 11 -0.35 -2.95 12.37
N VAL A 12 0.13 -4.01 13.02
CA VAL A 12 1.31 -4.80 12.60
C VAL A 12 1.13 -5.56 11.28
N ASN A 13 -0.04 -5.56 10.63
CA ASN A 13 -0.21 -6.12 9.28
C ASN A 13 -1.35 -5.41 8.56
N THR A 14 -1.07 -4.24 8.00
CA THR A 14 -2.07 -3.50 7.21
C THR A 14 -1.94 -3.90 5.74
N TRP A 15 -3.01 -4.43 5.16
CA TRP A 15 -3.08 -4.81 3.75
C TRP A 15 -4.38 -4.32 3.10
N VAL A 16 -4.32 -4.15 1.77
CA VAL A 16 -5.43 -3.71 0.92
C VAL A 16 -5.49 -4.60 -0.29
N HIS A 17 -6.69 -4.89 -0.79
CA HIS A 17 -6.90 -5.55 -2.08
C HIS A 17 -7.77 -4.65 -2.96
N HIS A 18 -7.30 -4.34 -4.17
CA HIS A 18 -8.04 -3.53 -5.12
C HIS A 18 -7.69 -3.93 -6.56
N GLY A 19 -8.71 -4.19 -7.38
CA GLY A 19 -8.52 -4.45 -8.83
C GLY A 19 -7.59 -5.63 -9.14
N SER A 20 -7.74 -6.75 -8.43
CA SER A 20 -6.86 -7.94 -8.54
C SER A 20 -5.40 -7.70 -8.12
N VAL A 21 -5.13 -6.63 -7.37
CA VAL A 21 -3.81 -6.34 -6.82
C VAL A 21 -3.87 -6.29 -5.29
N GLY A 22 -3.00 -7.03 -4.64
CA GLY A 22 -2.75 -6.95 -3.21
C GLY A 22 -1.67 -5.92 -2.88
N TYR A 23 -1.87 -5.12 -1.84
CA TYR A 23 -0.90 -4.18 -1.28
C TYR A 23 -0.72 -4.55 0.18
N VAL A 24 0.49 -4.97 0.56
CA VAL A 24 0.75 -5.48 1.92
C VAL A 24 1.88 -4.68 2.53
N SER A 25 1.65 -4.07 3.68
CA SER A 25 2.72 -3.42 4.41
C SER A 25 3.59 -4.46 5.13
N LEU A 26 4.90 -4.37 4.95
CA LEU A 26 5.89 -5.28 5.54
C LEU A 26 6.61 -4.66 6.73
N LYS A 27 6.89 -3.34 6.68
CA LYS A 27 7.48 -2.57 7.79
C LYS A 27 7.11 -1.10 7.60
N HIS A 28 6.56 -0.42 8.60
CA HIS A 28 6.28 1.02 8.54
C HIS A 28 6.21 1.59 9.96
N GLU A 29 6.47 2.89 10.10
CA GLU A 29 6.36 3.56 11.41
C GLU A 29 4.97 4.15 11.66
N LYS A 30 4.25 4.52 10.60
CA LYS A 30 3.03 5.33 10.65
C LYS A 30 1.94 4.84 9.70
N GLY A 31 0.75 5.42 9.83
CA GLY A 31 -0.49 4.93 9.24
C GLY A 31 -0.52 4.85 7.70
N LEU A 32 -1.48 4.05 7.22
CA LEU A 32 -1.81 3.88 5.82
C LEU A 32 -3.00 4.78 5.45
N GLY A 33 -2.84 5.59 4.41
CA GLY A 33 -3.92 6.34 3.78
C GLY A 33 -4.47 5.61 2.56
N ILE A 34 -5.79 5.56 2.43
CA ILE A 34 -6.47 5.02 1.25
C ILE A 34 -7.55 6.00 0.80
N GLU A 35 -7.60 6.24 -0.50
CA GLU A 35 -8.60 7.09 -1.12
C GLU A 35 -9.07 6.53 -2.45
N ILE A 36 -10.38 6.59 -2.67
CA ILE A 36 -10.99 6.36 -3.97
C ILE A 36 -11.70 7.64 -4.38
N GLU A 37 -11.25 8.23 -5.48
CA GLU A 37 -11.76 9.48 -6.02
C GLU A 37 -12.30 9.28 -7.43
N LYS A 38 -13.41 9.95 -7.75
CA LYS A 38 -13.93 10.04 -9.12
C LYS A 38 -13.59 11.42 -9.68
N ARG A 39 -12.75 11.48 -10.73
CA ARG A 39 -12.30 12.72 -11.36
C ARG A 39 -12.85 12.88 -12.78
N PRO A 40 -13.18 14.10 -13.23
CA PRO A 40 -13.47 14.35 -14.63
C PRO A 40 -12.20 14.19 -15.47
N LEU A 41 -12.33 13.60 -16.65
CA LEU A 41 -11.32 13.58 -17.70
C LEU A 41 -11.66 14.70 -18.69
N TYR A 42 -10.73 15.62 -18.91
CA TYR A 42 -10.92 16.70 -19.89
C TYR A 42 -10.45 16.20 -21.26
N THR A 43 -11.35 15.53 -21.99
CA THR A 43 -11.12 15.08 -23.36
C THR A 43 -12.05 15.81 -24.33
N SER A 44 -11.61 16.08 -25.56
CA SER A 44 -12.45 16.74 -26.56
C SER A 44 -13.61 15.83 -26.97
N GLY A 45 -14.84 16.15 -26.55
CA GLY A 45 -16.08 15.55 -27.09
C GLY A 45 -16.89 14.69 -26.11
N THR A 46 -16.30 14.26 -24.99
CA THR A 46 -17.02 13.70 -23.84
C THR A 46 -16.31 14.15 -22.56
N ASN A 47 -17.05 14.42 -21.49
CA ASN A 47 -16.49 14.61 -20.13
C ASN A 47 -16.60 13.28 -19.37
N PRO A 48 -15.84 12.21 -19.71
CA PRO A 48 -15.93 10.97 -18.98
C PRO A 48 -15.34 11.19 -17.57
N PHE A 49 -15.73 10.33 -16.64
CA PHE A 49 -15.11 10.30 -15.32
C PHE A 49 -14.18 9.10 -15.23
N VAL A 50 -13.05 9.28 -14.53
CA VAL A 50 -12.15 8.20 -14.13
C VAL A 50 -12.25 7.98 -12.63
N THR A 51 -12.20 6.71 -12.20
CA THR A 51 -12.04 6.35 -10.80
C THR A 51 -10.56 6.11 -10.54
N ILE A 52 -10.01 6.82 -9.56
CA ILE A 52 -8.62 6.72 -9.13
C ILE A 52 -8.59 6.10 -7.75
N PHE A 53 -7.86 5.00 -7.61
CA PHE A 53 -7.48 4.44 -6.32
C PHE A 53 -6.09 4.95 -5.94
N SER A 54 -5.96 5.51 -4.74
CA SER A 54 -4.72 6.00 -4.18
C SER A 54 -4.46 5.34 -2.83
N ILE A 55 -3.21 4.96 -2.60
CA ILE A 55 -2.72 4.40 -1.34
C ILE A 55 -1.37 5.04 -1.02
N TRP A 56 -1.16 5.46 0.21
CA TRP A 56 0.09 6.09 0.63
C TRP A 56 0.43 5.78 2.09
N LEU A 57 1.71 5.84 2.40
CA LEU A 57 2.25 5.73 3.74
C LEU A 57 2.54 7.14 4.24
N ASP A 58 1.94 7.53 5.36
CA ASP A 58 2.07 8.89 5.88
C ASP A 58 3.27 9.00 6.83
N HIS A 59 4.35 9.64 6.38
CA HIS A 59 5.52 9.91 7.23
C HIS A 59 5.31 11.04 8.24
N GLY A 60 4.18 11.74 8.21
CA GLY A 60 3.88 12.90 9.03
C GLY A 60 4.75 14.12 8.70
N VAL A 61 4.77 15.09 9.60
CA VAL A 61 5.50 16.36 9.42
C VAL A 61 6.94 16.22 9.93
N ARG A 62 7.92 16.60 9.10
CA ARG A 62 9.37 16.58 9.41
C ARG A 62 9.86 15.22 9.92
N PRO A 63 9.72 14.13 9.14
CA PRO A 63 10.29 12.85 9.52
C PRO A 63 11.82 12.94 9.58
N MET A 64 12.42 12.27 10.56
CA MET A 64 13.86 11.99 10.62
C MET A 64 14.01 10.47 10.57
N ASP A 65 14.82 9.97 9.65
CA ASP A 65 15.11 8.53 9.45
C ASP A 65 13.88 7.61 9.31
N ALA A 66 12.76 8.17 8.83
CA ALA A 66 11.53 7.39 8.65
C ALA A 66 11.69 6.35 7.53
N PHE A 67 11.14 5.16 7.76
CA PHE A 67 11.27 4.03 6.84
C PHE A 67 9.91 3.43 6.46
N TYR A 68 9.92 2.71 5.33
CA TYR A 68 8.82 1.87 4.90
C TYR A 68 9.30 0.68 4.07
N ALA A 69 8.50 -0.39 4.08
CA ALA A 69 8.59 -1.53 3.19
C ALA A 69 7.18 -2.08 2.93
N TYR A 70 6.89 -2.39 1.68
CA TYR A 70 5.62 -2.98 1.24
C TYR A 70 5.85 -3.99 0.12
N ALA A 71 4.87 -4.87 -0.08
CA ALA A 71 4.76 -5.74 -1.23
C ALA A 71 3.55 -5.35 -2.08
N ILE A 72 3.72 -5.39 -3.39
CA ILE A 72 2.62 -5.36 -4.36
C ILE A 72 2.50 -6.78 -4.93
N LEU A 73 1.28 -7.32 -4.93
CA LEU A 73 0.97 -8.67 -5.36
C LEU A 73 0.00 -8.60 -6.56
N PRO A 74 0.52 -8.49 -7.80
CA PRO A 74 -0.31 -8.49 -9.00
C PRO A 74 -1.05 -9.82 -9.17
N ASP A 75 -2.22 -9.75 -9.78
CA ASP A 75 -3.05 -10.92 -10.13
C ASP A 75 -3.27 -11.88 -8.96
N GLN A 76 -3.57 -11.31 -7.80
CA GLN A 76 -3.95 -12.08 -6.61
C GLN A 76 -5.41 -11.83 -6.30
N THR A 77 -6.07 -12.86 -5.79
CA THR A 77 -7.38 -12.76 -5.18
C THR A 77 -7.29 -12.07 -3.81
N PHE A 78 -8.43 -11.62 -3.30
CA PHE A 78 -8.55 -11.13 -1.93
C PHE A 78 -8.06 -12.17 -0.91
N LYS A 79 -8.40 -13.45 -1.12
CA LYS A 79 -8.00 -14.55 -0.25
C LYS A 79 -6.48 -14.76 -0.27
N GLU A 80 -5.86 -14.76 -1.43
CA GLU A 80 -4.40 -14.91 -1.55
C GLU A 80 -3.66 -13.73 -0.95
N THR A 81 -4.14 -12.50 -1.17
CA THR A 81 -3.58 -11.30 -0.53
C THR A 81 -3.66 -11.41 0.99
N ARG A 82 -4.82 -11.83 1.53
CA ARG A 82 -5.00 -12.06 2.97
C ARG A 82 -4.03 -13.12 3.49
N THR A 83 -3.88 -14.22 2.76
CA THR A 83 -2.96 -15.31 3.12
C THR A 83 -1.51 -14.80 3.16
N PHE A 84 -1.05 -14.13 2.09
CA PHE A 84 0.29 -13.54 2.05
C PHE A 84 0.49 -12.55 3.19
N SER A 85 -0.48 -11.67 3.48
CA SER A 85 -0.34 -10.68 4.56
C SER A 85 -0.25 -11.29 5.95
N SER A 86 -0.78 -12.51 6.14
CA SER A 86 -0.72 -13.21 7.42
C SER A 86 0.61 -13.95 7.62
N ASN A 87 1.29 -14.29 6.53
CA ASN A 87 2.60 -14.96 6.54
C ASN A 87 3.38 -14.61 5.25
N PRO A 88 4.00 -13.43 5.18
CA PRO A 88 4.71 -13.00 3.97
C PRO A 88 5.88 -13.92 3.65
N THR A 89 6.03 -14.32 2.38
CA THR A 89 7.21 -15.07 1.92
C THR A 89 8.43 -14.17 1.68
N ILE A 90 8.33 -12.88 2.05
CA ILE A 90 9.40 -11.89 1.95
C ILE A 90 9.69 -11.38 3.36
N ASN A 91 10.94 -11.57 3.80
CA ASN A 91 11.43 -11.05 5.06
C ASN A 91 12.22 -9.78 4.83
N VAL A 92 11.88 -8.73 5.57
CA VAL A 92 12.61 -7.47 5.58
C VAL A 92 13.77 -7.59 6.56
N LEU A 93 15.00 -7.62 6.06
CA LEU A 93 16.21 -7.75 6.87
C LEU A 93 16.73 -6.39 7.36
N HIS A 94 16.65 -5.35 6.51
CA HIS A 94 17.06 -3.98 6.83
C HIS A 94 16.31 -2.97 5.95
N VAL A 95 15.94 -1.79 6.50
CA VAL A 95 15.24 -0.70 5.77
C VAL A 95 15.75 0.69 6.14
N GLU A 96 16.80 0.75 6.95
CA GLU A 96 17.37 1.97 7.48
C GLU A 96 18.74 2.20 6.83
N ASN A 97 19.25 3.43 6.86
CA ASN A 97 20.56 3.73 6.29
C ASN A 97 21.67 2.91 6.98
N PRO A 98 22.69 2.43 6.26
CA PRO A 98 22.94 2.64 4.82
C PRO A 98 22.42 1.52 3.91
N ILE A 99 21.79 0.46 4.43
CA ILE A 99 21.49 -0.76 3.67
C ILE A 99 20.01 -1.09 3.67
N HIS A 100 19.48 -1.46 2.50
CA HIS A 100 18.11 -1.97 2.38
C HIS A 100 18.21 -3.41 1.88
N ALA A 101 17.64 -4.35 2.62
CA ALA A 101 17.79 -5.77 2.35
C ALA A 101 16.50 -6.54 2.63
N VAL A 102 16.15 -7.42 1.70
CA VAL A 102 15.04 -8.36 1.82
C VAL A 102 15.49 -9.76 1.42
N CYS A 103 14.82 -10.78 1.95
CA CYS A 103 15.05 -12.18 1.60
C CYS A 103 13.72 -12.84 1.23
N SER A 104 13.71 -13.62 0.14
CA SER A 104 12.59 -14.49 -0.19
C SER A 104 12.76 -15.82 0.51
N THR A 105 11.73 -16.26 1.23
CA THR A 105 11.65 -17.60 1.82
C THR A 105 10.99 -18.61 0.88
N LYS A 106 10.55 -18.14 -0.30
CA LYS A 106 10.07 -19.01 -1.38
C LYS A 106 11.28 -19.53 -2.16
N HIS A 107 11.54 -20.83 -2.03
CA HIS A 107 12.47 -21.60 -2.86
C HIS A 107 11.76 -22.17 -4.09
#